data_AF-A0A7Y6ACT8-F1
#
_entry.id   AF-A0A7Y6ACT8-F1
#
_cell.length_a   1.000
_cell.length_b   1.000
_cell.length_c   1.000
_cell.angle_alpha   90.00
_cell.angle_beta   90.00
_cell.angle_gamma   90.00
#
_symmetry.space_group_name_H-M   'P 1'
#
loop_
_entity.id
_entity.type
_entity.pdbx_description
1 polymer ?
#
loop_
_entity_poly.entity_id
_entity_poly.type
_entity_poly.pdbx_seq_one_letter_code
_entity_poly.pdbx_strand_id
1 'polypeptide(L)' 'MAILIGDETATRGGDGEFPHVNAATGRTQAAVPLAGADQVDQAVAAARAAYPAWRAWRP' A
#
# COMPACT_ATOMS: atom_id res chain seq x y z
N MET A 1 2.32 9.41 5.34
CA MET A 1 2.72 8.29 4.46
C MET A 1 1.46 7.82 3.71
N ALA A 2 1.56 7.32 2.47
CA ALA A 2 0.40 7.02 1.63
C ALA A 2 0.38 5.54 1.23
N ILE A 3 -0.80 5.01 0.91
CA ILE A 3 -0.95 3.65 0.40
C ILE A 3 -0.75 3.69 -1.13
N LEU A 4 0.07 2.81 -1.68
CA LEU A 4 0.24 2.67 -3.12
C LEU A 4 -0.71 1.57 -3.65
N ILE A 5 -1.55 1.92 -4.62
CA ILE A 5 -2.49 1.02 -5.29
C ILE A 5 -2.30 1.17 -6.79
N GLY A 6 -1.87 0.11 -7.47
CA GLY A 6 -1.47 0.21 -8.87
C GLY A 6 -0.28 1.16 -9.03
N ASP A 7 -0.46 2.22 -9.80
CA ASP A 7 0.48 3.33 -10.00
C ASP A 7 0.11 4.60 -9.22
N GLU A 8 -0.97 4.58 -8.44
CA GLU A 8 -1.48 5.74 -7.73
C GLU A 8 -1.20 5.67 -6.23
N THR A 9 -0.73 6.79 -5.66
CA THR A 9 -0.62 6.95 -4.21
C THR A 9 -1.96 7.45 -3.64
N ALA A 10 -2.76 6.54 -3.11
CA ALA A 10 -3.98 6.87 -2.41
C ALA A 10 -3.66 7.65 -1.12
N THR A 11 -4.00 8.93 -1.13
CA THR A 11 -3.79 9.84 0.02
C THR A 11 -4.95 9.77 1.02
N ARG A 12 -6.10 9.23 0.61
CA ARG A 12 -7.31 9.16 1.42
C ARG A 12 -7.84 7.75 1.44
N GLY A 13 -7.80 7.16 2.63
CA GLY A 13 -8.29 5.82 2.85
C GLY A 13 -7.33 5.03 3.73
N GLY A 14 -7.70 4.90 4.99
CA GLY A 14 -7.07 3.98 5.91
C GLY A 14 -7.85 3.94 7.20
N ASP A 15 -7.95 2.76 7.80
CA ASP A 15 -8.65 2.52 9.07
C ASP A 15 -7.81 2.96 10.29
N GLY A 16 -6.92 3.95 10.08
CA GLY A 16 -6.01 4.50 11.08
C GLY A 16 -4.54 4.47 10.63
N GLU A 17 -3.66 4.84 11.56
CA GLU A 17 -2.22 4.79 11.38
C GLU A 17 -1.58 3.92 12.47
N PHE A 18 -0.51 3.20 12.09
CA PHE A 18 0.31 2.41 12.99
C PHE A 18 1.69 3.06 13.17
N PRO A 19 2.15 3.31 14.40
CA PRO A 19 3.46 3.89 14.64
C PRO A 19 4.56 2.86 14.37
N HIS A 20 5.37 3.11 13.34
CA HIS A 20 6.61 2.40 13.13
C HIS A 20 7.69 2.93 14.08
N VAL A 21 8.14 2.09 15.00
CA VAL A 21 9.16 2.43 16.01
C VAL A 21 10.53 1.96 15.55
N ASN A 22 11.51 2.87 15.60
CA ASN A 22 12.90 2.54 15.32
C ASN A 22 13.47 1.66 16.46
N ALA A 23 13.87 0.43 16.12
CA ALA A 23 14.34 -0.55 17.09
C ALA A 23 15.62 -0.14 17.85
N ALA A 24 16.48 0.70 17.25
CA ALA A 24 17.72 1.14 17.89
C ALA A 24 17.51 2.26 18.94
N THR A 25 16.43 3.04 18.82
CA THR A 25 16.20 4.24 19.65
C THR A 25 14.91 4.17 20.46
N GLY A 26 14.00 3.25 20.14
CA GLY A 26 12.67 3.18 20.75
C GLY A 26 11.73 4.32 20.37
N ARG A 27 12.12 5.19 19.42
CA ARG A 27 11.35 6.36 19.01
C ARG A 27 10.52 6.06 17.77
N THR A 28 9.33 6.66 17.68
CA THR A 28 8.52 6.63 16.46
C THR A 28 9.29 7.28 15.32
N GLN A 29 9.48 6.54 14.23
CA GLN A 29 10.16 7.01 13.02
C GLN A 29 9.16 7.42 11.94
N ALA A 30 8.01 6.75 11.87
CA ALA A 30 6.96 7.06 10.90
C ALA A 30 5.60 6.56 11.39
N ALA A 31 4.53 7.12 10.84
CA ALA A 31 3.18 6.59 10.95
C ALA A 31 2.81 5.92 9.61
N VAL A 32 2.45 4.65 9.69
CA VAL A 32 2.10 3.80 8.53
C VAL A 32 0.58 3.76 8.41
N PRO A 33 -0.04 4.21 7.31
CA PRO A 33 -1.47 4.09 7.14
C PRO A 33 -1.87 2.61 7.05
N LEU A 34 -2.96 2.24 7.70
CA LEU A 34 -3.53 0.89 7.62
C LEU A 34 -4.62 0.86 6.56
N ALA A 35 -4.49 -0.01 5.57
CA ALA A 35 -5.51 -0.20 4.54
C ALA A 35 -6.78 -0.81 5.16
N GLY A 36 -7.94 -0.22 4.84
CA GLY A 36 -9.25 -0.82 5.06
C GLY A 36 -9.70 -1.71 3.90
N ALA A 37 -10.85 -2.36 4.05
CA ALA A 37 -11.37 -3.35 3.10
C ALA A 37 -11.45 -2.81 1.65
N ASP A 38 -11.98 -1.60 1.47
CA ASP A 38 -12.12 -0.99 0.14
C ASP A 38 -10.78 -0.79 -0.58
N GLN A 39 -9.73 -0.39 0.16
CA GLN A 39 -8.39 -0.24 -0.44
C GLN A 39 -7.81 -1.61 -0.81
N VAL A 40 -8.06 -2.64 -0.01
CA VAL A 40 -7.61 -4.01 -0.30
C VAL A 40 -8.27 -4.52 -1.58
N ASP A 41 -9.57 -4.31 -1.74
CA ASP A 41 -10.30 -4.70 -2.95
C ASP A 41 -9.79 -3.94 -4.19
N GLN A 42 -9.54 -2.64 -4.07
CA GLN A 42 -8.93 -1.83 -5.13
C GLN A 42 -7.54 -2.34 -5.51
N ALA A 43 -6.71 -2.69 -4.53
CA ALA A 43 -5.39 -3.27 -4.78
C ALA A 43 -5.46 -4.62 -5.50
N VAL A 44 -6.37 -5.50 -5.10
CA VAL A 44 -6.59 -6.78 -5.77
C VAL A 44 -7.08 -6.57 -7.21
N ALA A 45 -8.01 -5.64 -7.43
CA ALA A 45 -8.51 -5.33 -8.77
C ALA A 45 -7.40 -4.80 -9.68
N ALA A 46 -6.59 -3.84 -9.21
CA ALA A 46 -5.47 -3.28 -9.94
C ALA A 46 -4.42 -4.36 -10.30
N ALA A 47 -4.06 -5.22 -9.34
CA ALA A 47 -3.12 -6.32 -9.58
C ALA A 47 -3.65 -7.32 -10.62
N ARG A 48 -4.94 -7.67 -10.55
CA ARG A 48 -5.57 -8.57 -11.54
C ARG A 48 -5.58 -7.97 -12.94
N ALA A 49 -5.82 -6.67 -13.07
CA ALA A 49 -5.81 -5.98 -14.35
C ALA A 49 -4.40 -5.92 -14.97
N ALA A 50 -3.37 -5.70 -14.16
CA ALA A 50 -1.98 -5.63 -14.63
C ALA A 50 -1.39 -7.01 -14.99
N TYR A 51 -1.87 -8.08 -14.34
CA TYR A 51 -1.27 -9.41 -14.43
C TYR A 51 -1.09 -9.96 -15.87
N PRO A 52 -2.08 -9.87 -16.79
CA PRO A 52 -1.91 -10.43 -18.14
C PRO A 52 -0.75 -9.79 -18.91
N ALA A 53 -0.63 -8.46 -18.85
CA ALA A 53 0.44 -7.72 -19.53
C ALA A 53 1.80 -8.06 -18.92
N TRP A 54 1.88 -8.07 -17.59
CA TRP A 54 3.12 -8.42 -16.88
C TRP A 54 3.58 -9.84 -17.18
N ARG A 55 2.65 -10.80 -17.18
CA ARG A 55 2.94 -12.22 -17.49
C ARG A 55 3.39 -12.43 -18.94
N ALA A 56 2.90 -11.62 -19.88
CA ALA A 56 3.25 -11.74 -21.28
C ALA A 56 4.59 -11.07 -21.63
N TRP A 57 5.12 -10.24 -20.73
CA TRP A 57 6.37 -9.51 -20.96
C TRP A 57 7.58 -10.44 -21.06
N ARG A 58 8.47 -10.15 -22.01
CA ARG A 58 9.78 -10.80 -22.16
C ARG A 58 10.88 -9.74 -22.26
N PRO A 59 11.98 -9.87 -21.49
CA PRO A 59 13.09 -8.92 -21.48
C PRO A 59 13.90 -8.94 -22.78
#